data_AF-A0A350RJG3-F1
#
_entry.id   AF-A0A350RJG3-F1
#
_cell.length_a   1.000
_cell.length_b   1.000
_cell.length_c   1.000
_cell.angle_alpha   90.00
_cell.angle_beta   90.00
_cell.angle_gamma   90.00
#
_symmetry.space_group_name_H-M   'P 1'
#
loop_
_entity.id
_entity.type
_entity.pdbx_description
1 polymer ?
#
loop_
_entity_poly.entity_id
_entity_poly.type
_entity_poly.pdbx_seq_one_letter_code
_entity_poly.pdbx_strand_id
1 'polypeptide(L)'
;MKIDGQVAGRIKDSKQETFEISPGTHQIRVRLMWLQSPSVQVHLEEGDEVRLRTGPNGGILQAWRIYFAPHTAMFLEESDS
;
A
#
# COMPACT_ATOMS: atom_id res chain seq x y z
N MET A 1 0.94 7.38 -0.43
CA MET A 1 -0.24 6.54 -0.19
C MET A 1 -1.46 7.23 -0.75
N LYS A 2 -2.33 6.46 -1.42
CA LYS A 2 -3.63 6.92 -1.88
C LYS A 2 -4.73 6.11 -1.20
N ILE A 3 -5.81 6.79 -0.85
CA ILE A 3 -7.04 6.23 -0.31
C ILE A 3 -8.17 6.77 -1.21
N ASP A 4 -8.96 5.88 -1.79
CA ASP A 4 -10.06 6.20 -2.72
C ASP A 4 -9.63 7.12 -3.88
N GLY A 5 -8.41 6.89 -4.37
CA GLY A 5 -7.81 7.66 -5.46
C GLY A 5 -7.18 9.00 -5.05
N GLN A 6 -7.46 9.50 -3.84
CA GLN A 6 -6.90 10.74 -3.29
C GLN A 6 -5.58 10.50 -2.57
N VAL A 7 -4.66 11.46 -2.62
CA VAL A 7 -3.37 11.35 -1.92
C VAL A 7 -3.57 11.66 -0.43
N ALA A 8 -3.59 10.59 0.40
CA ALA A 8 -3.75 10.71 1.84
C ALA A 8 -2.44 11.12 2.56
N GLY A 9 -1.28 10.73 2.00
CA GLY A 9 0.01 11.15 2.57
C GLY A 9 1.22 10.41 2.02
N ARG A 10 2.38 10.64 2.63
CA ARG A 10 3.66 10.06 2.24
C ARG A 10 4.24 9.25 3.40
N ILE A 11 4.48 7.96 3.15
CA ILE A 11 5.19 7.07 4.07
C ILE A 11 6.69 7.27 3.83
N LYS A 12 7.46 7.55 4.89
CA LYS A 12 8.93 7.67 4.80
C LYS A 12 9.58 6.30 5.00
N ASP A 13 10.79 6.14 4.47
CA ASP A 13 11.55 4.90 4.59
C ASP A 13 11.68 4.46 6.06
N SER A 14 11.39 3.19 6.30
CA SER A 14 11.40 2.55 7.63
C SER A 14 10.45 3.17 8.68
N LYS A 15 9.45 3.97 8.25
CA LYS A 15 8.44 4.52 9.15
C LYS A 15 7.07 3.90 8.90
N GLN A 16 6.35 3.70 10.01
CA GLN A 16 4.91 3.47 9.99
C GLN A 16 4.21 4.83 10.01
N GLU A 17 3.09 4.95 9.30
CA GLU A 17 2.24 6.12 9.30
C GLU A 17 0.80 5.66 9.52
N THR A 18 0.08 6.34 10.41
CA THR A 18 -1.33 6.06 10.70
C THR A 18 -2.19 7.15 10.06
N PHE A 19 -3.26 6.74 9.39
CA PHE A 19 -4.20 7.63 8.74
C PHE A 19 -5.58 7.39 9.33
N GLU A 20 -6.19 8.43 9.91
CA GLU A 20 -7.58 8.38 10.33
C GLU A 20 -8.47 8.49 9.09
N ILE A 21 -9.32 7.48 8.88
CA ILE A 21 -10.30 7.46 7.79
C ILE A 21 -11.67 7.13 8.35
N SER A 22 -12.71 7.62 7.66
CA SER A 22 -14.10 7.33 8.05
C SER A 22 -14.38 5.83 7.98
N PRO A 23 -15.34 5.30 8.77
CA PRO A 23 -15.76 3.92 8.62
C PRO A 23 -16.33 3.64 7.23
N GLY A 24 -16.08 2.44 6.71
CA GLY A 24 -16.55 2.01 5.40
C GLY A 24 -15.52 1.20 4.62
N THR A 25 -15.81 1.04 3.32
CA THR A 25 -14.93 0.32 2.39
C THR A 25 -14.03 1.30 1.67
N HIS A 26 -12.72 1.12 1.81
CA HIS A 26 -11.71 2.00 1.22
C HIS A 26 -10.78 1.25 0.30
N GLN A 27 -10.41 1.89 -0.80
CA GLN A 27 -9.42 1.38 -1.73
C GLN A 27 -8.06 2.03 -1.47
N ILE A 28 -7.08 1.24 -1.05
CA ILE A 28 -5.75 1.70 -0.70
C ILE A 28 -4.75 1.31 -1.78
N ARG A 29 -3.86 2.24 -2.14
CA ARG A 29 -2.73 2.01 -3.04
C ARG A 29 -1.49 2.76 -2.60
N VAL A 30 -0.32 2.13 -2.71
CA VAL A 30 0.97 2.78 -2.45
C VAL A 30 1.72 3.03 -3.76
N ARG A 31 2.44 4.16 -3.83
CA ARG A 31 3.29 4.54 -4.95
C ARG A 31 4.68 4.91 -4.45
N LEU A 32 5.71 4.44 -5.14
CA LEU A 32 7.11 4.79 -4.92
C LEU A 32 7.72 5.16 -6.27
N MET A 33 8.11 6.43 -6.44
CA MET A 33 8.53 6.97 -7.74
C MET A 33 7.50 6.66 -8.85
N TRP A 34 7.88 5.92 -9.90
CA TRP A 34 7.00 5.46 -10.98
C TRP A 34 6.37 4.08 -10.73
N LEU A 35 6.75 3.39 -9.65
CA LEU A 35 6.20 2.09 -9.27
C LEU A 35 4.92 2.25 -8.47
N GLN A 36 4.01 1.30 -8.63
CA GLN A 36 2.77 1.26 -7.85
C GLN A 36 2.46 -0.16 -7.40
N SER A 37 1.87 -0.28 -6.21
CA SER A 37 1.32 -1.54 -5.74
C SER A 37 0.01 -1.84 -6.46
N PRO A 38 -0.47 -3.10 -6.42
CA PRO A 38 -1.89 -3.39 -6.55
C PRO A 38 -2.73 -2.55 -5.58
N SER A 39 -3.99 -2.31 -5.93
CA SER A 39 -4.96 -1.76 -4.98
C SER A 39 -5.46 -2.86 -4.06
N VAL A 40 -5.56 -2.58 -2.76
CA VAL A 40 -6.20 -3.43 -1.76
C VAL A 40 -7.48 -2.74 -1.31
N GLN A 41 -8.55 -3.52 -1.11
CA GLN A 41 -9.78 -3.02 -0.52
C GLN A 41 -9.78 -3.43 0.95
N VAL A 42 -9.96 -2.47 1.84
CA VAL A 42 -10.09 -2.70 3.28
C VAL A 42 -11.49 -2.29 3.71
N HIS A 43 -12.03 -2.99 4.71
CA HIS A 43 -13.27 -2.64 5.38
C HIS A 43 -12.93 -2.24 6.82
N LEU A 44 -13.37 -1.06 7.25
CA LEU A 44 -13.16 -0.55 8.60
C LEU A 44 -14.50 -0.22 9.24
N GLU A 45 -14.77 -0.80 10.40
CA GLU A 45 -15.82 -0.36 11.30
C GLU A 45 -15.32 0.76 12.24
N GLU A 46 -16.21 1.33 13.03
CA GLU A 46 -15.84 2.37 13.98
C GLU A 46 -14.93 1.81 15.09
N GLY A 47 -13.71 2.34 15.17
CA GLY A 47 -12.69 1.88 16.12
C GLY A 47 -11.77 0.78 15.59
N ASP A 48 -11.97 0.31 14.34
CA ASP A 48 -11.09 -0.67 13.72
C ASP A 48 -9.73 -0.08 13.32
N GLU A 49 -8.70 -0.92 13.42
CA GLU A 49 -7.37 -0.64 12.89
C GLU A 49 -6.99 -1.76 11.93
N VAL A 50 -6.62 -1.40 10.70
CA VAL A 50 -6.02 -2.33 9.73
C VAL A 50 -4.58 -1.93 9.49
N ARG A 51 -3.67 -2.89 9.64
CA ARG A 51 -2.25 -2.71 9.34
C ARG A 51 -1.94 -3.23 7.97
N LEU A 52 -1.39 -2.36 7.12
CA LEU A 52 -0.93 -2.73 5.80
C LEU A 52 0.59 -2.72 5.75
N ARG A 53 1.16 -3.73 5.10
CA ARG A 53 2.58 -3.77 4.78
C ARG A 53 2.81 -3.66 3.28
N THR A 54 3.91 -3.02 2.91
CA THR A 54 4.32 -2.84 1.52
C THR A 54 5.83 -2.99 1.39
N GLY A 55 6.27 -3.43 0.22
CA GLY A 55 7.68 -3.65 -0.08
C GLY A 55 7.88 -4.17 -1.50
N PRO A 56 9.13 -4.39 -1.92
CA PRO A 56 9.42 -4.96 -3.23
C PRO A 56 8.91 -6.40 -3.34
N ASN A 57 8.35 -6.75 -4.48
CA ASN A 57 7.89 -8.11 -4.77
C ASN A 57 9.03 -9.03 -5.20
N GLY A 58 9.15 -10.19 -4.55
CA GLY A 58 9.98 -11.32 -5.01
C GLY A 58 11.50 -11.14 -4.91
N GLY A 59 11.98 -10.20 -4.10
CA GLY A 59 13.42 -9.99 -3.82
C GLY A 59 14.24 -9.63 -5.07
N ILE A 60 15.57 -9.79 -4.99
CA ILE A 60 16.47 -9.34 -6.06
C ILE A 60 16.28 -10.09 -7.39
N LEU A 61 15.83 -11.35 -7.34
CA LEU A 61 15.55 -12.15 -8.53
C LEU A 61 14.35 -11.64 -9.33
N GLN A 62 13.43 -10.90 -8.71
CA GLN A 62 12.29 -10.28 -9.39
C GLN A 62 12.47 -8.76 -9.62
N ALA A 63 13.68 -8.22 -9.43
CA ALA A 63 13.95 -6.81 -9.66
C ALA A 63 13.70 -6.34 -11.11
N TRP A 64 13.67 -7.26 -12.07
CA TRP A 64 13.28 -6.99 -13.46
C TRP A 64 11.87 -6.37 -13.56
N ARG A 65 10.99 -6.61 -12.59
CA ARG A 65 9.63 -6.02 -12.54
C ARG A 65 9.68 -4.50 -12.44
N ILE A 66 10.75 -3.91 -11.91
CA ILE A 66 10.95 -2.45 -11.85
C ILE A 66 10.90 -1.82 -13.26
N TYR A 67 11.41 -2.55 -14.25
CA TYR A 67 11.49 -2.09 -15.65
C TYR A 67 10.34 -2.62 -16.51
N PHE A 68 9.97 -3.91 -16.35
CA PHE A 68 9.02 -4.56 -17.27
C PHE A 68 7.62 -4.80 -16.70
N ALA A 69 7.42 -4.70 -15.37
CA ALA A 69 6.12 -4.93 -14.74
C ALA A 69 5.89 -4.01 -13.52
N PRO A 70 6.00 -2.68 -13.68
CA PRO A 70 6.12 -1.72 -12.57
C PRO A 70 4.88 -1.65 -11.66
N HIS A 71 3.72 -2.08 -12.15
CA HIS A 71 2.45 -2.19 -11.41
C HIS A 71 2.40 -3.37 -10.42
N THR A 72 3.40 -4.24 -10.49
CA THR A 72 3.51 -5.43 -9.66
C THR A 72 4.86 -5.53 -8.98
N ALA A 73 5.70 -4.50 -9.14
CA ALA A 73 7.03 -4.45 -8.53
C ALA A 73 6.97 -4.28 -7.01
N MET A 74 5.83 -3.84 -6.47
CA MET A 74 5.57 -3.73 -5.03
C MET A 74 4.35 -4.55 -4.63
N PHE A 75 4.38 -5.15 -3.44
CA PHE A 75 3.17 -5.67 -2.80
C PHE A 75 2.53 -4.60 -1.91
N LEU A 76 1.25 -4.82 -1.65
CA LEU A 76 0.50 -4.18 -0.58
C LEU A 76 -0.45 -5.25 -0.08
N GLU A 77 -0.41 -5.55 1.21
CA GLU A 77 -1.25 -6.57 1.82
C GLU A 77 -1.48 -6.26 3.29
N GLU A 78 -2.57 -6.81 3.82
CA GLU A 78 -2.86 -6.80 5.25
C GLU A 78 -1.80 -7.62 5.99
N SER A 79 -1.32 -7.05 7.09
CA SER A 79 -0.45 -7.75 8.02
C SER A 79 -1.32 -8.28 9.15
N ASP A 80 -1.32 -9.60 9.32
CA ASP A 80 -1.80 -10.20 10.56
C ASP A 80 -0.97 -9.61 11.73
N SER A 81 -1.66 -9.23 12.80
CA SER A 81 -1.04 -8.76 14.05
C SER A 81 -0.54 -9.91 14.89
#